data_AF-A0A1G5FHW6-F1
#
_entry.id   AF-A0A1G5FHW6-F1
#
_cell.length_a   1.000
_cell.length_b   1.000
_cell.length_c   1.000
_cell.angle_alpha   90.00
_cell.angle_beta   90.00
_cell.angle_gamma   90.00
#
_symmetry.space_group_name_H-M   'P 1'
#
loop_
_entity.id
_entity.type
_entity.pdbx_description
1 polymer ?
#
loop_
_entity_poly.entity_id
_entity_poly.type
_entity_poly.pdbx_seq_one_letter_code
_entity_poly.pdbx_strand_id
1 'polypeptide(L)' 'MAYKVLITPIQPSIEDRPNYSGILADYNIEAASETEAGHVAFIRFCQENPYRSHNRDDYTINVHKNK' A
#
# COMPACT_ATOMS: atom_id res chain seq x y z
N MET A 1 -17.10 2.57 5.46
CA MET A 1 -16.91 3.33 4.21
C MET A 1 -15.84 2.64 3.39
N ALA A 2 -15.94 2.63 2.06
CA ALA A 2 -14.93 2.01 1.21
C ALA A 2 -13.80 2.99 0.88
N TYR A 3 -12.57 2.53 1.05
CA TYR A 3 -11.34 3.25 0.77
C TYR A 3 -10.48 2.45 -0.19
N LYS A 4 -9.95 3.12 -1.21
CA LYS A 4 -8.90 2.60 -2.05
C LYS A 4 -7.55 2.90 -1.41
N VAL A 5 -6.71 1.88 -1.24
CA VAL A 5 -5.39 1.99 -0.63
C VAL A 5 -4.34 1.47 -1.59
N LEU A 6 -3.37 2.34 -1.94
CA LEU A 6 -2.24 2.01 -2.80
C LEU A 6 -0.96 2.00 -1.97
N ILE A 7 -0.20 0.90 -2.04
CA ILE A 7 1.08 0.75 -1.36
C ILE A 7 2.19 0.75 -2.42
N THR A 8 3.19 1.60 -2.22
CA THR A 8 4.35 1.80 -3.10
C THR A 8 5.62 1.83 -2.24
N PRO A 9 6.82 1.44 -2.73
CA PRO A 9 8.03 1.59 -1.95
C PRO A 9 8.44 3.08 -1.88
N ILE A 10 9.03 3.53 -0.77
CA ILE A 10 9.53 4.92 -0.66
C ILE A 10 10.70 5.17 -1.62
N GLN A 11 11.60 4.20 -1.78
CA GLN A 11 12.64 4.29 -2.78
C GLN A 11 12.16 3.62 -4.08
N PRO A 12 12.28 4.30 -5.24
CA PRO A 12 12.13 3.61 -6.51
C PRO A 12 13.18 2.50 -6.53
N SER A 13 12.74 1.27 -6.79
CA SER A 13 13.68 0.19 -7.08
C SER A 13 14.58 0.69 -8.19
N ILE A 14 15.91 0.66 -7.98
CA ILE A 14 16.94 1.09 -8.93
C ILE A 14 17.02 0.05 -10.06
N GLU A 15 15.89 -0.26 -10.68
CA GLU A 15 15.83 -0.95 -11.96
C GLU A 15 15.22 0.04 -12.95
N ASP A 16 16.10 0.64 -13.77
CA ASP A 16 15.80 1.48 -14.93
C ASP A 16 14.98 0.72 -15.99
N ARG A 17 13.75 0.31 -15.64
CA ARG A 17 12.81 -0.30 -16.59
C ARG A 17 11.59 0.59 -16.76
N PRO A 18 11.11 0.82 -17.99
CA PRO A 18 10.29 1.99 -18.29
C PRO A 18 8.84 1.94 -17.78
N ASN A 19 8.44 0.91 -17.02
CA ASN A 19 7.02 0.63 -16.75
C ASN A 19 6.77 -0.08 -15.41
N TYR A 20 7.57 0.16 -14.37
CA TYR A 20 7.11 -0.19 -13.02
C TYR A 20 6.29 0.98 -12.51
N SER A 21 4.96 0.82 -12.40
CA SER A 21 4.07 1.82 -11.81
C SER A 21 4.38 2.12 -10.33
N GLY A 22 5.40 1.50 -9.74
CA GLY A 22 5.80 1.65 -8.35
C GLY A 22 4.80 1.06 -7.36
N ILE A 23 3.63 0.60 -7.80
CA ILE A 23 2.57 0.06 -6.94
C ILE A 23 2.87 -1.40 -6.62
N LEU A 24 3.07 -1.69 -5.34
CA LEU A 24 3.26 -3.03 -4.79
C LEU A 24 1.93 -3.70 -4.47
N ALA A 25 0.93 -2.92 -4.07
CA ALA A 25 -0.42 -3.42 -3.80
C ALA A 25 -1.50 -2.35 -4.01
N ASP A 26 -2.68 -2.80 -4.42
CA ASP A 26 -3.91 -2.01 -4.56
C ASP A 26 -5.05 -2.75 -3.85
N TYR A 27 -5.58 -2.14 -2.79
CA TYR A 27 -6.65 -2.71 -1.98
C TYR A 27 -7.88 -1.82 -1.97
N ASN A 28 -9.05 -2.44 -1.95
CA ASN A 28 -10.29 -1.80 -1.52
C ASN A 28 -10.61 -2.29 -0.11
N ILE A 29 -10.56 -1.38 0.86
CA ILE A 29 -10.75 -1.65 2.29
C ILE A 29 -12.01 -0.95 2.79
N GLU A 30 -12.88 -1.71 3.46
CA GLU A 30 -13.96 -1.10 4.25
C GLU A 30 -13.44 -0.76 5.65
N ALA A 31 -13.51 0.52 6.02
CA ALA A 31 -13.09 1.01 7.33
C ALA A 31 -13.98 2.16 7.81
N ALA A 32 -13.84 2.55 9.08
CA ALA A 32 -14.50 3.74 9.63
C ALA A 32 -13.72 5.03 9.33
N SER A 33 -12.42 4.94 9.00
CA SER A 33 -11.55 6.09 8.70
C SER A 33 -10.45 5.75 7.70
N GLU A 34 -9.82 6.78 7.12
CA GLU A 34 -8.66 6.62 6.23
C GLU A 34 -7.46 6.02 6.95
N THR A 35 -7.22 6.43 8.20
CA THR A 35 -6.13 5.90 9.04
C THR A 35 -6.28 4.40 9.27
N GLU A 36 -7.50 3.97 9.62
CA GLU A 36 -7.83 2.56 9.81
C GLU A 36 -7.69 1.77 8.51
N ALA A 37 -8.20 2.31 7.39
CA ALA A 37 -8.07 1.68 6.09
C ALA A 37 -6.61 1.45 5.69
N GLY A 38 -5.75 2.45 5.90
CA GLY A 38 -4.31 2.34 5.64
C GLY A 38 -3.62 1.30 6.53
N HIS A 39 -4.01 1.22 7.81
CA HIS A 39 -3.46 0.22 8.73
C HIS A 39 -3.86 -1.20 8.31
N VAL A 40 -5.14 -1.44 8.02
CA VAL A 40 -5.66 -2.74 7.60
C VAL A 40 -5.02 -3.19 6.29
N ALA A 41 -4.92 -2.28 5.31
CA ALA A 41 -4.23 -2.55 4.05
C ALA A 41 -2.78 -2.96 4.26
N PHE A 42 -2.05 -2.27 5.16
CA PHE A 42 -0.66 -2.58 5.45
C PHE A 42 -0.48 -3.96 6.12
N ILE A 43 -1.32 -4.30 7.10
CA ILE A 43 -1.29 -5.63 7.72
C ILE A 43 -1.50 -6.72 6.66
N ARG A 44 -2.50 -6.53 5.80
CA ARG A 44 -2.80 -7.48 4.72
C ARG A 44 -1.63 -7.61 3.74
N PHE A 45 -1.01 -6.49 3.38
CA PHE A 45 0.18 -6.48 2.54
C PHE A 45 1.33 -7.31 3.12
N CYS A 46 1.63 -7.15 4.40
CA CYS A 46 2.66 -7.92 5.09
C CYS A 46 2.33 -9.43 5.12
N GLN A 47 1.07 -9.79 5.33
CA GLN A 47 0.63 -11.19 5.31
C GLN A 47 0.76 -11.82 3.92
N GLU A 48 0.43 -11.07 2.86
CA GLU A 48 0.54 -11.53 1.47
C GLU A 48 1.99 -11.52 0.97
N ASN A 49 2.87 -10.71 1.57
CA ASN A 49 4.27 -10.52 1.14
C ASN A 49 5.27 -10.72 2.30
N PRO A 50 5.38 -11.93 2.87
CA PRO A 50 6.22 -12.20 4.05
C PRO A 50 7.73 -12.04 3.79
N TYR A 51 8.13 -11.96 2.52
CA TYR A 51 9.53 -11.76 2.09
C TYR A 51 9.89 -10.27 1.95
N ARG A 52 8.93 -9.36 2.12
CA ARG A 52 9.15 -7.91 2.09
C ARG A 52 9.33 -7.36 3.49
N SER A 53 9.80 -6.12 3.58
CA SER A 53 9.90 -5.44 4.87
C SER A 53 8.52 -5.31 5.49
N HIS A 54 8.44 -5.58 6.79
CA HIS A 54 7.25 -5.29 7.59
C HIS A 54 7.32 -3.90 8.24
N ASN A 55 8.39 -3.13 7.95
CA ASN A 55 8.49 -1.74 8.40
C ASN A 55 7.62 -0.85 7.52
N ARG A 56 6.63 -0.20 8.13
CA ARG A 56 5.70 0.70 7.42
C ARG A 56 6.43 1.86 6.76
N ASP A 57 7.52 2.33 7.36
CA ASP A 57 8.30 3.47 6.87
C ASP A 57 9.10 3.15 5.60
N ASP A 58 9.11 1.91 5.13
CA ASP A 58 9.69 1.57 3.82
C ASP A 58 8.70 1.80 2.67
N TYR A 59 7.45 2.17 2.99
CA TYR A 59 6.35 2.27 2.05
C TYR A 59 5.60 3.60 2.12
N THR A 60 5.19 4.09 0.96
CA THR A 60 4.17 5.12 0.83
C THR A 60 2.81 4.46 0.68
N ILE A 61 1.90 4.77 1.60
CA ILE A 61 0.53 4.22 1.67
C ILE A 61 -0.44 5.37 1.39
N ASN A 62 -0.96 5.41 0.17
CA ASN A 62 -1.93 6.41 -0.25
C ASN A 62 -3.34 5.87 -0.04
N VAL A 63 -4.14 6.57 0.77
CA VAL A 63 -5.53 6.20 1.06
C VAL A 63 -6.45 7.22 0.45
N HIS A 64 -7.42 6.76 -0.33
CA HIS A 64 -8.44 7.60 -0.95
C HIS A 64 -9.81 7.03 -0.69
N LYS A 65 -10.75 7.86 -0.25
CA LYS A 65 -12.15 7.45 -0.17
C LYS A 65 -12.69 7.16 -1.58
N ASN A 66 -13.23 5.97 -1.79
CA ASN A 66 -13.95 5.69 -3.03
C ASN A 66 -15.23 6.55 -3.03
N LYS A 67 -15.37 7.40 -4.05
CA LYS A 67 -16.57 8.22 -4.28
C LYS A 67 -17.65 7.39 -4.97
#